data_AF-A0A835QKC7-F1
#
_entry.id   AF-A0A835QKC7-F1
#
_cell.length_a   1.000
_cell.length_b   1.000
_cell.length_c   1.000
_cell.angle_alpha   90.00
_cell.angle_beta   90.00
_cell.angle_gamma   90.00
#
_symmetry.space_group_name_H-M   'P 1'
#
loop_
_entity.id
_entity.type
_entity.pdbx_description
1 polymer ?
#
loop_
_entity_poly.entity_id
_entity_poly.type
_entity_poly.pdbx_seq_one_letter_code
_entity_poly.pdbx_strand_id
1 'polypeptide(L)'
;MARFYTFLFLAVFLSTAASRRLSPRATPGPILTSGKNYTRVCDAARFASLGLDVKDMVYCDRSLSYADRVADLIGRMTLDEKIAQLGDQALGAPRIGLPKYNWWSEILHGVSWVGHGTYFGDIVPGATSFPTVILSAASFNQSMWKKIGGVDGSKGDV
;
A
#
# COMPACT_ATOMS: atom_id res chain seq x y z
N MET A 1 -32.50 -40.50 -59.44
CA MET A 1 -32.66 -40.69 -57.99
C MET A 1 -31.35 -40.29 -57.31
N ALA A 2 -31.23 -39.03 -56.91
CA ALA A 2 -30.01 -38.45 -56.35
C ALA A 2 -30.11 -38.35 -54.83
N ARG A 3 -29.05 -38.78 -54.14
CA ARG A 3 -28.91 -38.88 -52.69
C ARG A 3 -28.74 -37.49 -52.06
N PHE A 4 -29.61 -37.13 -51.11
CA PHE A 4 -29.43 -35.97 -50.25
C PHE A 4 -28.55 -36.34 -49.05
N TYR A 5 -27.37 -35.73 -48.97
CA TYR A 5 -26.45 -35.84 -47.83
C TYR A 5 -26.82 -34.84 -46.74
N THR A 6 -27.14 -35.35 -45.55
CA THR A 6 -27.41 -34.59 -44.33
C THR A 6 -26.09 -34.04 -43.77
N PHE A 7 -25.89 -32.72 -43.80
CA PHE A 7 -24.76 -32.06 -43.14
C PHE A 7 -25.14 -31.69 -41.70
N LEU A 8 -24.57 -32.43 -40.75
CA LEU A 8 -24.64 -32.13 -39.31
C LEU A 8 -23.54 -31.11 -38.98
N PHE A 9 -23.88 -29.84 -38.73
CA PHE A 9 -22.94 -28.84 -38.27
C PHE A 9 -22.73 -28.99 -36.75
N LEU A 10 -21.60 -29.59 -36.36
CA LEU A 10 -21.14 -29.61 -34.96
C LEU A 10 -20.43 -28.27 -34.67
N ALA A 11 -21.09 -27.34 -34.00
CA ALA A 11 -20.48 -26.10 -33.55
C ALA A 11 -19.60 -26.39 -32.32
N VAL A 12 -18.28 -26.45 -32.53
CA VAL A 12 -17.29 -26.54 -31.45
C VAL A 12 -17.12 -25.15 -30.84
N PHE A 13 -17.66 -24.94 -29.63
CA PHE A 13 -17.35 -23.75 -28.83
C PHE A 13 -15.93 -23.87 -28.28
N LEU A 14 -14.98 -23.19 -28.92
CA LEU A 14 -13.64 -22.99 -28.37
C LEU A 14 -13.74 -21.96 -27.23
N SER A 15 -13.86 -22.43 -25.98
CA SER A 15 -13.66 -21.56 -24.82
C SER A 15 -12.19 -21.14 -24.76
N THR A 16 -11.88 -19.92 -25.20
CA THR A 16 -10.59 -19.30 -24.90
C THR A 16 -10.56 -18.98 -23.42
N ALA A 17 -9.98 -19.86 -22.61
CA ALA A 17 -9.54 -19.50 -21.27
C ALA A 17 -8.46 -18.42 -21.43
N ALA A 18 -8.84 -17.15 -21.23
CA ALA A 18 -7.88 -16.07 -21.10
C ALA A 18 -7.01 -16.40 -19.88
N SER A 19 -5.83 -16.96 -20.13
CA SER A 19 -4.82 -17.18 -19.11
C SER A 19 -4.47 -15.81 -18.55
N ARG A 20 -5.02 -15.45 -17.39
CA ARG A 20 -4.54 -14.30 -16.63
C ARG A 20 -3.08 -14.60 -16.37
N ARG A 21 -2.18 -13.95 -17.12
CA ARG A 21 -0.77 -13.90 -16.76
C ARG A 21 -0.75 -13.36 -15.34
N LEU A 22 -0.46 -14.23 -14.37
CA LEU A 22 -0.03 -13.78 -13.05
C LEU A 22 1.14 -12.86 -13.33
N SER A 23 0.96 -11.57 -13.03
CA SER A 23 2.07 -10.62 -13.09
C SER A 23 3.21 -11.25 -12.30
N PRO A 24 4.45 -11.31 -12.84
CA PRO A 24 5.57 -11.84 -12.09
C PRO A 24 5.56 -11.14 -10.73
N ARG A 25 5.54 -11.93 -9.64
CA ARG A 25 5.71 -11.37 -8.30
C ARG A 25 6.98 -10.55 -8.36
N ALA A 26 6.83 -9.23 -8.34
CA ALA A 26 7.97 -8.32 -8.40
C ALA A 26 8.86 -8.73 -7.23
N THR A 27 9.99 -9.36 -7.53
CA THR A 27 11.11 -9.47 -6.61
C THR A 27 11.57 -8.05 -6.44
N PRO A 28 11.25 -7.39 -5.32
CA PRO A 28 11.52 -5.98 -5.27
C PRO A 28 13.05 -5.85 -5.13
N GLY A 29 13.61 -4.87 -5.84
CA GLY A 29 15.05 -4.65 -5.92
C GLY A 29 15.59 -3.93 -4.68
N PRO A 30 16.86 -3.51 -4.65
CA PRO A 30 17.43 -2.72 -3.57
C PRO A 30 16.48 -1.60 -3.12
N ILE A 31 16.43 -1.32 -1.81
CA ILE A 31 15.75 -0.12 -1.30
C ILE A 31 16.55 1.10 -1.75
N LEU A 32 16.18 1.63 -2.93
CA LEU A 32 16.80 2.81 -3.52
C LEU A 32 15.98 4.03 -3.11
N THR A 33 16.47 4.82 -2.16
CA THR A 33 15.88 6.12 -1.83
C THR A 33 16.04 7.14 -2.96
N SER A 34 16.78 6.82 -4.04
CA SER A 34 17.09 7.71 -5.17
C SER A 34 17.61 9.10 -4.72
N GLY A 35 18.30 9.15 -3.57
CA GLY A 35 18.76 10.40 -2.94
C GLY A 35 17.66 11.28 -2.33
N LYS A 36 16.39 10.83 -2.34
CA LYS A 36 15.22 11.54 -1.83
C LYS A 36 14.67 10.79 -0.61
N ASN A 37 15.09 11.19 0.58
CA ASN A 37 14.64 10.60 1.85
C ASN A 37 13.67 11.56 2.56
N TYR A 38 12.47 11.72 2.00
CA TYR A 38 11.43 12.52 2.64
C TYR A 38 10.70 11.66 3.66
N THR A 39 10.86 11.99 4.94
CA THR A 39 10.22 11.26 6.04
C THR A 39 8.78 11.67 6.28
N ARG A 40 8.31 12.74 5.62
CA ARG A 40 6.97 13.30 5.83
C ARG A 40 6.39 13.79 4.52
N VAL A 41 5.06 13.71 4.40
CA VAL A 41 4.32 14.24 3.24
C VAL A 41 4.61 15.72 3.06
N CYS A 42 4.38 16.52 4.10
CA CYS A 42 4.57 17.97 4.11
C CYS A 42 6.06 18.35 4.32
N ASP A 43 6.90 17.98 3.36
CA ASP A 43 8.30 18.39 3.29
C ASP A 43 8.47 19.46 2.20
N ALA A 44 9.06 20.60 2.54
CA ALA A 44 9.19 21.73 1.61
C ALA A 44 10.04 21.39 0.37
N ALA A 45 11.12 20.61 0.53
CA ALA A 45 11.97 20.20 -0.58
C ALA A 45 11.26 19.20 -1.49
N ARG A 46 10.43 18.30 -0.92
CA ARG A 46 9.55 17.41 -1.67
C ARG A 46 8.55 18.20 -2.52
N PHE A 47 7.86 19.16 -1.90
CA PHE A 47 6.88 20.00 -2.59
C PHE A 47 7.53 20.84 -3.70
N ALA A 48 8.68 21.45 -3.42
CA ALA A 48 9.46 22.19 -4.42
C ALA A 48 9.85 21.29 -5.61
N SER A 49 10.21 20.02 -5.37
CA SER A 49 10.53 19.06 -6.44
C SER A 49 9.32 18.68 -7.31
N LEU A 50 8.10 18.94 -6.83
CA LEU A 50 6.85 18.75 -7.55
C LEU A 50 6.33 20.05 -8.19
N GLY A 51 7.05 21.17 -8.04
CA GLY A 51 6.60 22.49 -8.50
C GLY A 51 5.46 23.06 -7.66
N LEU A 52 5.33 22.65 -6.40
CA LEU A 52 4.30 23.08 -5.46
C LEU A 52 4.95 23.84 -4.29
N ASP A 53 4.21 24.77 -3.67
CA ASP A 53 4.59 25.35 -2.37
C ASP A 53 3.79 24.67 -1.25
N VAL A 54 4.50 24.21 -0.22
CA VAL A 54 3.88 23.63 0.98
C VAL A 54 3.04 24.65 1.74
N LYS A 55 3.36 25.96 1.63
CA LYS A 55 2.61 27.05 2.26
C LYS A 55 1.19 27.19 1.69
N ASP A 56 0.99 26.79 0.44
CA ASP A 56 -0.34 26.83 -0.20
C ASP A 56 -1.24 25.67 0.27
N MET A 57 -0.69 24.68 0.98
CA MET A 57 -1.39 23.50 1.49
C MET A 57 -1.75 23.68 2.95
N VAL A 58 -2.98 24.10 3.22
CA VAL A 58 -3.48 24.32 4.59
C VAL A 58 -3.44 23.01 5.41
N TYR A 59 -3.65 21.85 4.79
CA TYR A 59 -3.50 20.56 5.45
C TYR A 59 -2.07 20.28 5.99
N CYS A 60 -1.07 21.02 5.51
CA CYS A 60 0.30 20.99 6.01
C CYS A 60 0.57 21.94 7.19
N ASP A 61 -0.36 22.83 7.54
CA ASP A 61 -0.24 23.69 8.71
C ASP A 61 -0.48 22.88 10.00
N ARG A 62 0.56 22.76 10.81
CA ARG A 62 0.54 21.99 12.06
C ARG A 62 -0.09 22.75 13.23
N SER A 63 -0.37 24.05 13.08
CA SER A 63 -1.06 24.85 14.10
C SER A 63 -2.57 24.61 14.11
N LEU A 64 -3.12 24.09 13.01
CA LEU A 64 -4.54 23.78 12.86
C LEU A 64 -4.90 22.41 13.44
N SER A 65 -6.20 22.24 13.75
CA SER A 65 -6.71 20.97 14.23
C SER A 65 -6.60 19.88 13.16
N TYR A 66 -6.56 18.61 13.58
CA TYR A 66 -6.61 17.49 12.64
C TYR A 66 -7.86 17.54 11.74
N ALA A 67 -9.02 17.92 12.30
CA ALA A 67 -10.27 18.01 11.55
C ALA A 67 -10.18 19.04 10.42
N ASP A 68 -9.66 20.24 10.70
CA ASP A 68 -9.51 21.31 9.70
C ASP A 68 -8.54 20.91 8.59
N ARG A 69 -7.41 20.29 8.96
CA ARG A 69 -6.40 19.81 8.01
C ARG A 69 -6.95 18.69 7.12
N VAL A 70 -7.71 17.77 7.68
CA VAL A 70 -8.35 16.69 6.91
C VAL A 70 -9.44 17.24 5.98
N ALA A 71 -10.25 18.17 6.48
CA ALA A 71 -11.28 18.83 5.67
C ALA A 71 -10.68 19.58 4.48
N ASP A 72 -9.58 20.32 4.68
CA ASP A 72 -8.85 20.96 3.59
C ASP A 72 -8.27 19.94 2.59
N LEU A 73 -7.61 18.88 3.09
CA LEU A 73 -7.03 17.84 2.24
C LEU A 73 -8.08 17.18 1.33
N ILE A 74 -9.21 16.76 1.90
CA ILE A 74 -10.31 16.13 1.16
C ILE A 74 -11.02 17.16 0.27
N GLY A 75 -11.19 18.40 0.75
CA GLY A 75 -11.82 19.49 -0.01
C GLY A 75 -11.06 19.85 -1.28
N ARG A 76 -9.73 19.70 -1.27
CA ARG A 76 -8.88 19.93 -2.44
C ARG A 76 -8.95 18.82 -3.48
N MET A 77 -9.35 17.60 -3.13
CA MET A 77 -9.39 16.48 -4.07
C MET A 77 -10.59 16.56 -5.01
N THR A 78 -10.38 16.17 -6.28
CA THR A 78 -11.48 15.87 -7.20
C THR A 78 -12.24 14.61 -6.76
N LEU A 79 -13.41 14.37 -7.33
CA LEU A 79 -14.17 13.15 -7.06
C LEU A 79 -13.36 11.90 -7.42
N ASP A 80 -12.68 11.90 -8.57
CA ASP A 80 -11.86 10.78 -9.02
C ASP A 80 -10.66 10.55 -8.09
N GLU A 81 -10.00 11.63 -7.64
CA GLU A 81 -8.91 11.56 -6.66
C GLU A 81 -9.40 10.93 -5.33
N LYS A 82 -10.62 11.25 -4.88
CA LYS A 82 -11.24 10.65 -3.68
C LYS A 82 -11.53 9.16 -3.86
N ILE A 83 -12.16 8.78 -4.98
CA ILE A 83 -12.47 7.38 -5.29
C ILE A 83 -11.19 6.55 -5.31
N ALA A 84 -10.10 7.12 -5.85
CA ALA A 84 -8.80 6.48 -5.92
C ALA A 84 -8.11 6.26 -4.55
N GLN A 85 -8.67 6.76 -3.43
CA GLN A 85 -8.15 6.51 -2.08
C GLN A 85 -8.91 5.39 -1.33
N LEU A 86 -9.99 4.83 -1.91
CA LEU A 86 -10.85 3.86 -1.19
C LEU A 86 -10.26 2.45 -1.11
N GLY A 87 -9.27 2.12 -1.96
CA GLY A 87 -8.57 0.85 -1.94
C GLY A 87 -7.38 0.86 -0.98
N ASP A 88 -6.85 -0.33 -0.67
CA ASP A 88 -5.61 -0.49 0.11
C ASP A 88 -4.40 0.15 -0.58
N GLN A 89 -4.36 0.08 -1.91
CA GLN A 89 -3.37 0.75 -2.74
C GLN A 89 -3.85 2.14 -3.17
N ALA A 90 -3.84 3.10 -2.24
CA ALA A 90 -4.31 4.45 -2.51
C ALA A 90 -3.36 5.17 -3.50
N LEU A 91 -3.91 5.68 -4.59
CA LEU A 91 -3.12 6.28 -5.68
C LEU A 91 -2.59 7.69 -5.35
N GLY A 92 -2.98 8.27 -4.22
CA GLY A 92 -2.63 9.63 -3.84
C GLY A 92 -3.28 10.67 -4.74
N ALA A 93 -2.78 11.89 -4.68
CA ALA A 93 -3.23 13.02 -5.49
C ALA A 93 -2.01 13.93 -5.77
N PRO A 94 -1.21 13.63 -6.81
CA PRO A 94 0.05 14.34 -7.09
C PRO A 94 -0.13 15.86 -7.29
N ARG A 95 -1.26 16.30 -7.86
CA ARG A 95 -1.61 17.71 -8.07
C ARG A 95 -1.59 18.52 -6.77
N ILE A 96 -1.95 17.90 -5.65
CA ILE A 96 -1.97 18.53 -4.33
C ILE A 96 -0.81 18.05 -3.46
N GLY A 97 0.18 17.36 -4.03
CA GLY A 97 1.34 16.86 -3.32
C GLY A 97 1.08 15.65 -2.41
N LEU A 98 -0.06 14.97 -2.52
CA LEU A 98 -0.33 13.76 -1.74
C LEU A 98 0.28 12.52 -2.45
N PRO A 99 1.22 11.79 -1.82
CA PRO A 99 1.82 10.60 -2.42
C PRO A 99 0.85 9.41 -2.40
N LYS A 100 1.20 8.36 -3.14
CA LYS A 100 0.57 7.04 -3.00
C LYS A 100 0.77 6.53 -1.58
N TYR A 101 -0.21 5.79 -1.06
CA TYR A 101 -0.15 5.20 0.27
C TYR A 101 -0.76 3.81 0.25
N ASN A 102 0.01 2.81 0.67
CA ASN A 102 -0.47 1.45 0.83
C ASN A 102 -0.79 1.22 2.30
N TRP A 103 -2.07 1.28 2.68
CA TRP A 103 -2.44 1.19 4.10
C TRP A 103 -2.56 -0.24 4.62
N TRP A 104 -2.58 -1.23 3.74
CA TRP A 104 -2.54 -2.64 4.14
C TRP A 104 -1.10 -3.09 4.43
N SER A 105 -0.84 -3.24 5.73
CA SER A 105 0.36 -3.85 6.30
C SER A 105 -0.05 -4.92 7.30
N GLU A 106 0.82 -5.91 7.51
CA GLU A 106 0.57 -7.05 8.39
C GLU A 106 1.64 -7.13 9.49
N ILE A 107 1.21 -7.28 10.76
CA ILE A 107 2.12 -7.26 11.92
C ILE A 107 1.68 -8.21 13.07
N LEU A 108 0.97 -9.29 12.74
CA LEU A 108 0.35 -10.16 13.75
C LEU A 108 1.34 -10.72 14.80
N HIS A 109 2.57 -11.05 14.38
CA HIS A 109 3.63 -11.57 15.26
C HIS A 109 5.01 -11.15 14.75
N GLY A 110 5.14 -9.86 14.42
CA GLY A 110 6.27 -9.30 13.68
C GLY A 110 5.83 -8.77 12.32
N VAL A 111 6.59 -7.80 11.80
CA VAL A 111 6.33 -7.16 10.50
C VAL A 111 6.42 -8.19 9.38
N SER A 112 5.40 -8.24 8.53
CA SER A 112 5.30 -9.16 7.41
C SER A 112 5.50 -8.45 6.07
N TRP A 113 5.98 -9.19 5.08
CA TRP A 113 6.03 -8.75 3.68
C TRP A 113 4.70 -8.97 2.93
N VAL A 114 3.69 -9.53 3.61
CA VAL A 114 2.35 -9.69 3.03
C VAL A 114 1.64 -8.34 2.99
N GLY A 115 0.97 -8.07 1.87
CA GLY A 115 0.31 -6.79 1.61
C GLY A 115 1.16 -5.90 0.69
N HIS A 116 0.94 -4.59 0.80
CA HIS A 116 1.60 -3.59 -0.07
C HIS A 116 2.32 -2.48 0.72
N GLY A 117 2.12 -2.39 2.04
CA GLY A 117 2.69 -1.36 2.90
C GLY A 117 4.09 -1.65 3.45
N THR A 118 4.64 -2.85 3.24
CA THR A 118 5.98 -3.21 3.76
C THR A 118 6.81 -3.91 2.69
N TYR A 119 8.10 -3.57 2.63
CA TYR A 119 9.09 -4.22 1.77
C TYR A 119 10.41 -4.48 2.50
N PHE A 120 11.01 -5.66 2.30
CA PHE A 120 12.34 -6.01 2.79
C PHE A 120 13.34 -6.11 1.65
N GLY A 121 14.41 -5.34 1.71
CA GLY A 121 15.49 -5.32 0.71
C GLY A 121 16.86 -5.20 1.38
N ASP A 122 17.88 -4.77 0.64
CA ASP A 122 19.27 -4.87 1.10
C ASP A 122 19.58 -4.12 2.41
N ILE A 123 18.89 -3.00 2.67
CA ILE A 123 19.07 -2.19 3.88
C ILE A 123 18.31 -2.79 5.08
N VAL A 124 17.11 -3.32 4.83
CA VAL A 124 16.25 -3.96 5.84
C VAL A 124 15.87 -5.34 5.32
N PRO A 125 16.71 -6.37 5.56
CA PRO A 125 16.56 -7.68 4.92
C PRO A 125 15.41 -8.52 5.51
N GLY A 126 14.85 -8.10 6.64
CA GLY A 126 13.74 -8.79 7.29
C GLY A 126 13.36 -8.16 8.62
N ALA A 127 12.43 -8.81 9.32
CA ALA A 127 11.95 -8.42 10.64
C ALA A 127 12.01 -9.59 11.62
N THR A 128 11.91 -9.28 12.91
CA THR A 128 11.81 -10.30 13.96
C THR A 128 10.50 -11.06 13.82
N SER A 129 10.55 -12.39 13.88
CA SER A 129 9.37 -13.25 13.91
C SER A 129 9.15 -13.76 15.34
N PHE A 130 8.08 -13.30 15.98
CA PHE A 130 7.69 -13.72 17.32
C PHE A 130 6.88 -15.02 17.29
N PRO A 131 6.73 -15.72 18.43
CA PRO A 131 5.75 -16.79 18.56
C PRO A 131 4.35 -16.33 18.14
N THR A 132 3.61 -17.19 17.44
CA THR A 132 2.23 -16.90 17.04
C THR A 132 1.38 -16.51 18.25
N VAL A 133 0.32 -15.76 18.01
CA VAL A 133 -0.56 -15.21 19.05
C VAL A 133 -0.98 -16.25 20.10
N ILE A 134 -1.29 -17.48 19.68
CA ILE A 134 -1.70 -18.56 20.60
C ILE A 134 -0.57 -18.95 21.56
N LEU A 135 0.67 -19.04 21.09
CA LEU A 135 1.82 -19.39 21.93
C LEU A 135 2.25 -18.21 22.81
N SER A 136 2.23 -17.00 22.26
CA SER A 136 2.45 -15.77 23.04
C SER A 136 1.42 -15.62 24.17
N ALA A 137 0.16 -16.02 23.94
CA ALA A 137 -0.90 -15.97 24.95
C ALA A 137 -0.68 -16.97 26.07
N ALA A 138 -0.17 -18.17 25.74
CA ALA A 138 0.15 -19.22 26.71
C ALA A 138 1.24 -18.83 27.73
N SER A 139 1.96 -17.72 27.51
CA SER A 139 2.90 -17.17 28.50
C SER A 139 2.20 -16.51 29.71
N PHE A 140 0.94 -16.11 29.58
CA PHE A 140 0.19 -15.31 30.56
C PHE A 140 0.95 -14.06 31.06
N ASN A 141 1.83 -13.49 30.23
CA ASN A 141 2.73 -12.41 30.64
C ASN A 141 2.42 -11.10 29.90
N GLN A 142 1.61 -10.23 30.52
CA GLN A 142 1.20 -8.94 29.92
C GLN A 142 2.40 -8.03 29.60
N SER A 143 3.44 -8.02 30.45
CA SER A 143 4.64 -7.21 30.23
C SER A 143 5.40 -7.66 28.99
N MET A 144 5.44 -8.98 28.72
CA MET A 144 6.01 -9.53 27.50
C MET A 144 5.22 -9.06 26.26
N TRP A 145 3.89 -9.16 26.29
CA TRP A 145 3.02 -8.68 25.22
C TRP A 145 3.24 -7.19 24.89
N LYS A 146 3.35 -6.35 25.92
CA LYS A 146 3.65 -4.92 25.77
C LYS A 146 5.03 -4.70 25.12
N LYS A 147 6.02 -5.51 25.47
CA LYS A 147 7.36 -5.44 24.87
C LYS A 147 7.34 -5.86 23.40
N ILE A 148 6.64 -6.93 23.04
CA ILE A 148 6.48 -7.36 21.63
C ILE A 148 5.84 -6.23 20.82
N GLY A 149 4.71 -5.68 21.28
CA GLY A 149 4.05 -4.56 20.60
C GLY A 149 4.91 -3.29 20.51
N GLY A 150 5.76 -3.01 21.50
CA GLY A 150 6.71 -1.90 21.45
C GLY A 150 7.85 -2.09 20.44
N VAL A 151 8.36 -3.32 20.31
CA VAL A 151 9.39 -3.66 19.32
C VAL A 151 8.83 -3.58 17.89
N ASP A 152 7.60 -4.03 17.70
CA ASP A 152 6.90 -3.98 16.42
C ASP A 152 6.48 -2.56 16.04
N GLY A 153 5.91 -1.79 16.98
CA GLY A 153 5.51 -0.40 16.74
C GLY A 153 6.68 0.54 16.44
N SER A 154 7.82 0.36 17.11
CA SER A 154 9.05 1.16 16.82
C SER A 154 9.71 0.81 15.48
N LYS A 155 9.37 -0.34 14.88
CA LYS A 155 9.89 -0.79 13.58
C LYS A 155 8.89 -0.66 12.44
N GLY A 156 7.64 -0.29 12.72
CA GLY A 156 6.61 -0.04 11.71
C GLY A 156 6.67 1.36 11.06
N ASP A 157 7.46 2.28 11.64
CA ASP A 157 7.60 3.67 11.19
C ASP A 157 8.77 3.89 10.20
N VAL A 158 9.09 2.89 9.37
CA VAL A 158 10.10 3.02 8.29
C VAL A 158 9.50 3.59 7.01
#